data_AF-A0A1V8M9B5-F1
#
_entry.id   AF-A0A1V8M9B5-F1
#
_cell.length_a   1.000
_cell.length_b   1.000
_cell.length_c   1.000
_cell.angle_alpha   90.00
_cell.angle_beta   90.00
_cell.angle_gamma   90.00
#
_symmetry.space_group_name_H-M   'P 1'
#
loop_
_entity.id
_entity.type
_entity.pdbx_description
1 polymer ?
#
loop_
_entity_poly.entity_id
_entity_poly.type
_entity_poly.pdbx_seq_one_letter_code
_entity_poly.pdbx_strand_id
1 'polypeptide(L)'
;MPGTLAAIIITVLFFKSALDAGKNPVPMALTGFLAFFIPALLWTYFITPDLKDTLQHDPGNTLLKLTANYAYVALGTTCSVWVWFKIFKKNTP
;
A
#
# COMPACT_ATOMS: atom_id res chain seq x y z
N MET A 1 -7.06 -3.23 12.13
CA MET A 1 -5.80 -2.94 11.40
C MET A 1 -6.14 -2.59 9.96
N PRO A 2 -6.30 -1.30 9.61
CA PRO A 2 -6.70 -0.87 8.27
C PRO A 2 -5.71 -1.30 7.18
N GLY A 3 -4.41 -1.41 7.51
CA GLY A 3 -3.38 -1.90 6.59
C GLY A 3 -3.61 -3.35 6.14
N THR A 4 -4.02 -4.25 7.04
CA THR A 4 -4.29 -5.65 6.69
C THR A 4 -5.49 -5.77 5.75
N LEU A 5 -6.53 -4.96 5.99
CA LEU A 5 -7.72 -4.93 5.15
C LEU A 5 -7.36 -4.45 3.72
N ALA A 6 -6.57 -3.37 3.64
CA ALA A 6 -6.08 -2.84 2.37
C ALA A 6 -5.21 -3.85 1.60
N ALA A 7 -4.33 -4.57 2.29
CA ALA A 7 -3.52 -5.62 1.69
C ALA A 7 -4.36 -6.76 1.09
N ILE A 8 -5.41 -7.20 1.79
CA ILE A 8 -6.33 -8.24 1.30
C ILE A 8 -7.06 -7.74 0.05
N ILE A 9 -7.62 -6.53 0.09
CA ILE A 9 -8.34 -5.95 -1.05
C ILE A 9 -7.44 -5.89 -2.28
N ILE A 10 -6.21 -5.41 -2.12
CA ILE A 10 -5.22 -5.32 -3.20
C ILE A 10 -4.85 -6.69 -3.75
N THR A 11 -4.60 -7.65 -2.87
CA THR A 11 -4.24 -9.02 -3.28
C THR A 11 -5.36 -9.65 -4.10
N VAL A 12 -6.61 -9.48 -3.66
CA VAL A 12 -7.81 -9.93 -4.39
C VAL A 12 -7.94 -9.22 -5.74
N LEU A 13 -7.66 -7.92 -5.79
CA LEU A 13 -7.72 -7.11 -7.02
C LEU A 13 -6.69 -7.60 -8.05
N PHE A 14 -5.44 -7.84 -7.63
CA PHE A 14 -4.41 -8.44 -8.48
C PHE A 14 -4.75 -9.86 -8.92
N PHE A 15 -5.32 -10.66 -8.03
CA PHE A 15 -5.71 -12.05 -8.34
C PHE A 15 -6.83 -12.10 -9.38
N LYS A 16 -7.88 -11.29 -9.22
CA LYS A 16 -8.96 -11.17 -10.20
C LYS A 16 -8.45 -10.68 -11.56
N SER A 17 -7.65 -9.62 -11.57
CA SER A 17 -7.10 -9.10 -12.83
C SER A 17 -6.14 -10.07 -13.51
N ALA A 18 -5.40 -10.88 -12.75
CA ALA A 18 -4.56 -11.93 -13.31
C ALA A 18 -5.37 -13.05 -13.98
N LEU A 19 -6.48 -13.46 -13.36
CA LEU A 19 -7.42 -14.41 -13.95
C LEU A 19 -8.03 -13.88 -15.25
N ASP A 20 -8.49 -12.62 -15.25
CA ASP A 20 -9.03 -11.98 -16.46
C ASP A 20 -7.98 -11.84 -17.58
N ALA A 21 -6.71 -11.63 -17.21
CA ALA A 21 -5.60 -11.53 -18.16
C ALA A 21 -5.03 -12.90 -18.62
N GLY A 22 -5.57 -14.03 -18.13
CA GLY A 22 -5.07 -15.38 -18.44
C GLY A 22 -3.64 -15.64 -17.93
N LYS A 23 -3.16 -14.86 -16.95
CA LYS A 23 -1.81 -14.98 -16.36
C LYS A 23 -1.87 -15.79 -15.06
N ASN A 24 -0.75 -16.42 -14.71
CA ASN A 24 -0.65 -17.16 -13.45
C ASN A 24 -1.00 -16.25 -12.25
N PRO A 25 -2.05 -16.57 -11.49
CA PRO A 25 -2.60 -15.64 -10.50
C PRO A 25 -1.80 -15.59 -9.19
N VAL A 26 -1.08 -16.67 -8.86
CA VAL A 26 -0.21 -16.76 -7.67
C VAL A 26 0.94 -15.75 -7.69
N PRO A 27 1.81 -15.69 -8.74
CA PRO A 27 2.90 -14.71 -8.78
C PRO A 27 2.39 -13.26 -8.89
N MET A 28 1.26 -13.04 -9.56
CA MET A 28 0.61 -11.73 -9.64
C MET A 28 0.12 -11.24 -8.28
N ALA A 29 -0.55 -12.10 -7.51
CA ALA A 29 -0.98 -11.79 -6.16
C ALA A 29 0.21 -11.49 -5.23
N LEU A 30 1.30 -12.26 -5.34
CA LEU A 30 2.54 -11.99 -4.60
C LEU A 30 3.13 -10.62 -4.95
N THR A 31 3.08 -10.24 -6.23
CA THR A 31 3.55 -8.94 -6.71
C THR A 31 2.71 -7.80 -6.15
N GLY A 32 1.38 -7.95 -6.13
CA GLY A 32 0.47 -6.99 -5.51
C GLY A 32 0.69 -6.85 -4.01
N PHE A 33 0.91 -7.95 -3.30
CA PHE A 33 1.25 -7.94 -1.89
C PHE A 33 2.56 -7.19 -1.62
N LEU A 34 3.62 -7.50 -2.38
CA LEU A 34 4.92 -6.82 -2.25
C LEU A 34 4.83 -5.32 -2.59
N ALA A 35 4.03 -4.96 -3.60
CA ALA A 35 3.82 -3.57 -3.99
C ALA A 35 3.08 -2.75 -2.92
N PHE A 36 2.27 -3.38 -2.08
CA PHE A 36 1.67 -2.72 -0.90
C PHE A 36 2.62 -2.74 0.31
N PHE A 37 3.31 -3.87 0.53
CA PHE A 37 4.09 -4.13 1.74
C PHE A 37 5.40 -3.34 1.80
N ILE A 38 6.16 -3.26 0.69
CA ILE A 38 7.45 -2.57 0.66
C ILE A 38 7.32 -1.06 0.95
N PRO A 39 6.44 -0.30 0.29
CA PRO A 39 6.28 1.13 0.58
C PRO A 39 5.71 1.37 1.98
N ALA A 40 4.79 0.52 2.45
CA ALA A 40 4.25 0.60 3.79
C ALA A 40 5.35 0.41 4.85
N LEU A 41 6.22 -0.60 4.67
CA LEU A 41 7.38 -0.82 5.55
C LEU A 41 8.37 0.35 5.51
N LEU A 42 8.71 0.84 4.32
CA LEU A 42 9.62 1.98 4.17
C LEU A 42 9.07 3.21 4.88
N TRP A 43 7.78 3.50 4.72
CA TRP A 43 7.14 4.60 5.44
C TRP A 43 7.16 4.41 6.95
N THR A 44 6.83 3.21 7.42
CA THR A 44 6.85 2.91 8.85
C THR A 44 8.25 3.00 9.46
N TYR A 45 9.28 2.61 8.72
CA TYR A 45 10.65 2.64 9.20
C TYR A 45 11.25 4.04 9.18
N PHE A 46 11.06 4.79 8.09
CA PHE A 46 11.70 6.10 7.92
C PHE A 46 10.87 7.25 8.47
N ILE A 47 9.54 7.25 8.31
CA ILE A 47 8.72 8.45 8.55
C ILE A 47 8.01 8.39 9.90
N THR A 48 7.56 7.22 10.34
CA THR A 48 6.90 7.08 11.64
C THR A 48 7.74 7.51 12.85
N PRO A 49 9.07 7.28 12.94
CA PRO A 49 9.85 7.79 14.07
C PRO A 49 9.88 9.33 14.09
N ASP A 50 10.15 9.99 12.96
CA ASP A 50 10.18 11.46 12.87
C ASP A 50 8.81 12.09 13.19
N LEU A 51 7.72 11.46 12.74
CA LEU A 51 6.36 11.90 13.07
C LEU A 51 6.04 11.75 14.55
N LYS A 52 6.53 10.69 15.20
CA LYS A 52 6.33 10.48 16.65
C LYS A 52 7.13 11.49 17.46
N ASP A 53 8.36 11.77 17.07
CA ASP A 53 9.23 12.76 17.73
C ASP A 53 8.62 14.17 17.63
N THR A 54 8.16 14.55 16.44
CA THR A 54 7.47 15.83 16.22
C THR A 54 6.16 15.93 17.02
N LEU A 55 5.39 14.84 17.13
CA LEU A 55 4.15 14.80 17.92
C LEU A 55 4.41 14.90 19.44
N GLN A 56 5.58 14.48 19.93
CA GLN A 56 5.97 14.66 21.33
C GLN A 56 6.25 16.14 21.66
N HIS A 57 6.68 16.92 20.66
CA HIS A 57 6.92 18.35 20.79
C HIS A 57 5.68 19.22 20.52
N ASP A 58 4.72 18.73 19.71
CA ASP A 58 3.46 19.42 19.42
C ASP A 58 2.25 18.47 19.48
N PRO A 59 1.76 18.14 20.70
CA PRO A 59 0.74 17.11 20.92
C PRO A 59 -0.68 17.52 20.47
N GLY A 60 -0.91 18.80 20.17
CA GLY A 60 -2.21 19.32 19.71
C GLY A 60 -2.48 19.07 18.22
N ASN A 61 -1.48 18.61 17.47
CA ASN A 61 -1.55 18.54 16.02
C ASN A 61 -2.23 17.24 15.53
N THR A 62 -3.56 17.27 15.48
CA THR A 62 -4.41 16.12 15.09
C THR A 62 -4.05 15.56 13.71
N LEU A 63 -3.56 16.40 12.79
CA LEU A 63 -3.09 15.99 11.47
C LEU A 63 -1.86 15.10 11.55
N LEU A 64 -0.85 15.44 12.36
CA LEU A 64 0.34 14.59 12.55
C LEU A 64 -0.05 13.23 13.12
N LYS A 65 -1.00 13.21 14.06
CA LYS A 65 -1.51 11.98 14.68
C LYS A 65 -2.20 11.07 13.65
N LEU A 66 -2.92 11.66 12.70
CA LEU A 66 -3.57 10.93 11.60
C LEU A 66 -2.52 10.40 10.61
N THR A 67 -1.57 11.24 10.20
CA THR A 67 -0.50 10.88 9.26
C THR A 67 0.39 9.78 9.83
N ALA A 68 0.77 9.86 11.11
CA ALA A 68 1.57 8.85 11.79
C ALA A 68 0.90 7.47 11.82
N ASN A 69 -0.44 7.43 11.91
CA ASN A 69 -1.19 6.18 12.07
C ASN A 69 -1.82 5.64 10.78
N TYR A 70 -2.02 6.46 9.74
CA TYR A 70 -2.76 6.04 8.54
C TYR A 70 -2.06 6.33 7.21
N ALA A 71 -1.01 7.17 7.17
CA ALA A 71 -0.35 7.50 5.91
C ALA A 71 0.32 6.30 5.24
N TYR A 72 0.81 5.33 6.01
CA TYR A 72 1.40 4.10 5.45
C TYR A 72 0.37 3.29 4.64
N VAL A 73 -0.92 3.30 5.05
CA VAL A 73 -1.99 2.61 4.34
C VAL A 73 -2.27 3.30 3.02
N ALA A 74 -2.38 4.64 3.03
CA ALA A 74 -2.62 5.44 1.84
C ALA A 74 -1.49 5.29 0.82
N LEU A 75 -0.23 5.30 1.26
CA LEU A 75 0.92 5.14 0.37
C LEU A 75 1.03 3.72 -0.19
N GLY A 76 0.84 2.72 0.66
CA GLY A 76 0.81 1.32 0.23
C GLY A 76 -0.27 1.11 -0.82
N THR A 77 -1.48 1.65 -0.61
CA THR A 77 -2.57 1.51 -1.59
C THR A 77 -2.30 2.24 -2.88
N THR A 78 -1.86 3.50 -2.83
CA THR A 78 -1.52 4.27 -4.05
C THR A 78 -0.42 3.59 -4.86
N CYS A 79 0.65 3.12 -4.20
CA CYS A 79 1.75 2.44 -4.87
C CYS A 79 1.29 1.13 -5.51
N SER A 80 0.49 0.34 -4.80
CA SER A 80 -0.01 -0.91 -5.34
C SER A 80 -1.01 -0.72 -6.49
N VAL A 81 -1.88 0.29 -6.42
CA VAL A 81 -2.80 0.63 -7.52
C VAL A 81 -2.01 1.12 -8.74
N TRP A 82 -0.93 1.87 -8.55
CA TRP A 82 -0.03 2.24 -9.64
C TRP A 82 0.58 0.99 -10.30
N VAL A 83 1.16 0.09 -9.51
CA VAL A 83 1.76 -1.16 -10.03
C VAL A 83 0.72 -1.99 -10.77
N TRP A 84 -0.50 -2.09 -10.24
CA TRP A 84 -1.63 -2.73 -10.89
C TRP A 84 -1.91 -2.11 -12.25
N PHE A 85 -2.03 -0.79 -12.32
CA PHE A 85 -2.21 -0.06 -13.57
C PHE A 85 -1.07 -0.35 -14.55
N LYS A 86 0.19 -0.33 -14.11
CA LYS A 86 1.34 -0.61 -14.97
C LYS A 86 1.34 -2.04 -15.54
N ILE A 87 0.90 -3.01 -14.75
CA ILE A 87 0.92 -4.42 -15.13
C ILE A 87 -0.27 -4.76 -16.04
N PHE A 88 -1.47 -4.25 -15.75
CA PHE A 88 -2.69 -4.62 -16.45
C PHE A 88 -3.07 -3.65 -17.57
N LYS A 89 -2.88 -2.33 -17.42
CA LYS A 89 -3.20 -1.34 -18.48
C LYS A 89 -2.24 -1.40 -19.67
N LYS A 90 -1.04 -1.97 -19.51
CA LYS A 90 -0.10 -2.18 -20.62
C LYS A 90 -0.42 -3.42 -21.47
N ASN A 91 -1.42 -4.23 -21.06
CA ASN A 91 -1.85 -5.42 -21.82
C ASN A 91 -3.15 -5.19 -22.61
N THR A 92 -3.67 -3.97 -22.69
CA THR A 92 -4.73 -3.65 -23.64
C THR A 92 -4.07 -3.41 -25.01
N PRO A 93 -4.37 -4.22 -26.05
CA PRO A 93 -3.86 -4.00 -27.40
C PRO A 93 -4.34 -2.66 -27.99
#